data_AF-A0A2E5RFQ8-F1
#
_entry.id   AF-A0A2E5RFQ8-F1
#
_cell.length_a   1.000
_cell.length_b   1.000
_cell.length_c   1.000
_cell.angle_alpha   90.00
_cell.angle_beta   90.00
_cell.angle_gamma   90.00
#
_symmetry.space_group_name_H-M   'P 1'
#
loop_
_entity.id
_entity.type
_entity.pdbx_description
1 polymer ?
#
loop_
_entity_poly.entity_id
_entity_poly.type
_entity_poly.pdbx_seq_one_letter_code
_entity_poly.pdbx_strand_id
1 'polypeptide(L)'
;MGSGKTSTGRILAKEMGYVFADTDEEVVERTGVSIAYIFDVEGESGFRQREHQALMKLLSKNNAVIATGGGILTYDENRQIIMGHKNVVYLKTSLEKQIERATVSDNRPLLIDADPALKLQELMLTREPLYEEISTIKIDTDQSAPYEIALEIIDKLG
;
A
#
# COMPACT_ATOMS: atom_id res chain seq x y z
N MET A 1 -4.11 5.75 2.09
CA MET A 1 -5.09 4.68 1.76
C MET A 1 -5.96 5.20 0.61
N GLY A 2 -6.40 4.37 -0.36
CA GLY A 2 -7.11 4.91 -1.53
C GLY A 2 -6.22 5.56 -2.61
N SER A 3 -4.93 5.25 -2.62
CA SER A 3 -3.98 5.79 -3.61
C SER A 3 -3.96 5.05 -4.96
N GLY A 4 -4.88 4.09 -5.18
CA GLY A 4 -4.97 3.34 -6.42
C GLY A 4 -3.98 2.18 -6.59
N LYS A 5 -3.21 1.82 -5.54
CA LYS A 5 -2.18 0.75 -5.59
C LYS A 5 -2.64 -0.56 -6.22
N THR A 6 -3.78 -1.10 -5.82
CA THR A 6 -4.29 -2.37 -6.36
C THR A 6 -4.67 -2.23 -7.84
N SER A 7 -5.37 -1.16 -8.21
CA SER A 7 -5.79 -0.92 -9.60
C SER A 7 -4.61 -0.67 -10.53
N THR A 8 -3.72 0.26 -10.17
CA THR A 8 -2.50 0.56 -10.93
C THR A 8 -1.56 -0.63 -10.96
N GLY A 9 -1.36 -1.32 -9.83
CA GLY A 9 -0.45 -2.45 -9.72
C GLY A 9 -0.87 -3.65 -10.57
N ARG A 10 -2.18 -3.95 -10.66
CA ARG A 10 -2.69 -5.01 -11.54
C ARG A 10 -2.44 -4.70 -13.01
N ILE A 11 -2.62 -3.44 -13.42
CA ILE A 11 -2.34 -3.00 -14.80
C ILE A 11 -0.84 -3.08 -15.07
N LEU A 12 -0.01 -2.49 -14.20
CA LEU A 12 1.44 -2.51 -14.32
C LEU A 12 1.98 -3.94 -14.44
N ALA A 13 1.51 -4.85 -13.58
CA ALA A 13 1.89 -6.25 -13.63
C ALA A 13 1.55 -6.88 -14.99
N LYS A 14 0.34 -6.63 -15.50
CA LYS A 14 -0.10 -7.14 -16.80
C LYS A 14 0.76 -6.63 -17.94
N GLU A 15 1.02 -5.33 -18.01
CA GLU A 15 1.81 -4.72 -19.07
C GLU A 15 3.27 -5.18 -19.05
N MET A 16 3.83 -5.44 -17.86
CA MET A 16 5.19 -5.96 -17.70
C MET A 16 5.31 -7.49 -17.82
N GLY A 17 4.18 -8.22 -17.91
CA GLY A 17 4.16 -9.68 -17.87
C GLY A 17 4.55 -10.27 -16.49
N TYR A 18 4.30 -9.53 -15.42
CA TYR A 18 4.66 -9.84 -14.03
C TYR A 18 3.45 -10.36 -13.25
N VAL A 19 3.72 -10.96 -12.09
CA VAL A 19 2.68 -11.37 -11.14
C VAL A 19 2.28 -10.17 -10.28
N PHE A 20 0.98 -9.91 -10.14
CA PHE A 20 0.48 -8.97 -9.14
C PHE A 20 0.30 -9.69 -7.80
N ALA A 21 0.69 -9.03 -6.71
CA ALA A 21 0.40 -9.46 -5.35
C ALA A 21 0.07 -8.26 -4.45
N ASP A 22 -0.74 -8.48 -3.42
CA ASP A 22 -1.11 -7.47 -2.43
C ASP A 22 -0.84 -8.02 -1.02
N THR A 23 -0.13 -7.26 -0.17
CA THR A 23 0.19 -7.71 1.19
C THR A 23 -1.06 -7.87 2.05
N ASP A 24 -2.09 -7.03 1.85
CA ASP A 24 -3.34 -7.11 2.60
C ASP A 24 -4.13 -8.37 2.19
N GLU A 25 -4.16 -8.70 0.89
CA GLU A 25 -4.76 -9.94 0.38
C GLU A 25 -4.01 -11.18 0.91
N GLU A 26 -2.67 -11.16 0.91
CA GLU A 26 -1.84 -12.26 1.43
C GLU A 26 -2.04 -12.49 2.93
N VAL A 27 -2.19 -11.42 3.73
CA VAL A 27 -2.51 -11.56 5.16
C VAL A 27 -3.86 -12.26 5.35
N VAL A 28 -4.89 -11.83 4.62
CA VAL A 28 -6.23 -12.43 4.70
C VAL A 28 -6.22 -13.88 4.25
N GLU A 29 -5.58 -14.19 3.11
CA GLU A 29 -5.47 -15.55 2.58
C GLU A 29 -4.78 -16.50 3.58
N ARG A 30 -3.68 -16.04 4.19
CA ARG A 30 -2.90 -16.86 5.12
C ARG A 30 -3.58 -17.06 6.47
N THR A 31 -4.34 -16.07 6.93
CA THR A 31 -4.99 -16.12 8.25
C THR A 31 -6.40 -16.67 8.21
N GLY A 32 -7.06 -16.62 7.06
CA GLY A 32 -8.45 -17.03 6.88
C GLY A 32 -9.47 -16.08 7.54
N VAL A 33 -9.04 -14.91 8.01
CA VAL A 33 -9.88 -13.92 8.71
C VAL A 33 -9.66 -12.51 8.16
N SER A 34 -10.62 -11.62 8.39
CA SER A 34 -10.53 -10.24 7.93
C SER A 34 -9.47 -9.44 8.71
N ILE A 35 -8.92 -8.39 8.09
CA ILE A 35 -8.01 -7.47 8.76
C ILE A 35 -8.68 -6.84 10.00
N ALA A 36 -9.96 -6.49 9.92
CA ALA A 36 -10.72 -5.98 11.06
C ALA A 36 -10.70 -6.94 12.26
N TYR A 37 -10.89 -8.24 12.02
CA TYR A 37 -10.83 -9.25 13.07
C TYR A 37 -9.43 -9.39 13.66
N ILE A 38 -8.37 -9.33 12.84
CA ILE A 38 -6.99 -9.34 13.34
C ILE A 38 -6.73 -8.14 14.25
N PHE A 39 -7.19 -6.94 13.86
CA PHE A 39 -7.07 -5.75 14.70
C PHE A 39 -7.84 -5.87 16.02
N ASP A 40 -9.04 -6.46 15.99
CA ASP A 40 -9.87 -6.66 17.18
C ASP A 40 -9.22 -7.64 18.18
N VAL A 41 -8.66 -8.75 17.68
CA VAL A 41 -8.10 -9.82 18.52
C VAL A 41 -6.65 -9.57 18.93
N GLU A 42 -5.83 -9.05 18.02
CA GLU A 42 -4.37 -8.98 18.19
C GLU A 42 -3.83 -7.55 18.21
N GLY A 43 -4.69 -6.56 18.00
CA GLY A 43 -4.31 -5.17 17.87
C GLY A 43 -3.47 -4.89 16.63
N GLU A 44 -3.04 -3.62 16.50
CA GLU A 44 -2.19 -3.21 15.39
C GLU A 44 -0.85 -3.95 15.39
N SER A 45 -0.26 -4.20 16.56
CA SER A 45 1.04 -4.89 16.65
C SER A 45 0.99 -6.30 16.05
N GLY A 46 -0.05 -7.09 16.35
CA GLY A 46 -0.23 -8.41 15.75
C GLY A 46 -0.46 -8.33 14.24
N PHE A 47 -1.25 -7.37 13.77
CA PHE A 47 -1.41 -7.12 12.33
C PHE A 47 -0.07 -6.80 11.66
N ARG A 48 0.75 -5.92 12.23
CA ARG A 48 2.06 -5.55 11.65
C ARG A 48 3.02 -6.72 11.56
N GLN A 49 3.03 -7.62 12.54
CA GLN A 49 3.82 -8.84 12.47
C GLN A 49 3.37 -9.76 11.32
N ARG A 50 2.06 -9.88 11.09
CA ARG A 50 1.52 -10.68 9.99
C ARG A 50 1.80 -10.02 8.64
N GLU A 51 1.66 -8.71 8.55
CA GLU A 51 1.97 -7.90 7.38
C GLU A 51 3.46 -8.02 7.00
N HIS A 52 4.36 -8.00 7.99
CA HIS A 52 5.79 -8.27 7.78
C HIS A 52 6.05 -9.64 7.18
N GLN A 53 5.42 -10.70 7.71
CA GLN A 53 5.59 -12.05 7.18
C GLN A 53 5.02 -12.19 5.76
N ALA A 54 3.90 -11.52 5.47
CA ALA A 54 3.33 -11.44 4.12
C ALA A 54 4.31 -10.76 3.15
N LEU A 55 4.88 -9.60 3.54
CA LEU A 55 5.89 -8.90 2.75
C LEU A 55 7.08 -9.82 2.43
N MET A 56 7.64 -10.51 3.44
CA MET A 56 8.77 -11.42 3.23
C MET A 56 8.46 -12.54 2.24
N LYS A 57 7.27 -13.14 2.33
CA LYS A 57 6.83 -14.16 1.36
C LYS A 57 6.72 -13.57 -0.04
N LEU A 58 6.11 -12.39 -0.19
CA LEU A 58 5.90 -11.79 -1.51
C LEU A 58 7.21 -11.32 -2.16
N LEU A 59 8.17 -10.82 -1.38
CA LEU A 59 9.49 -10.42 -1.86
C LEU A 59 10.34 -11.60 -2.37
N SER A 60 10.01 -12.84 -1.98
CA SER A 60 10.66 -14.04 -2.55
C SER A 60 10.22 -14.37 -3.98
N LYS A 61 9.15 -13.72 -4.49
CA LYS A 61 8.66 -13.91 -5.85
C LYS A 61 9.52 -13.12 -6.84
N ASN A 62 9.93 -13.78 -7.91
CA ASN A 62 10.56 -13.10 -9.05
C ASN A 62 9.50 -12.44 -9.93
N ASN A 63 9.84 -11.33 -10.58
CA ASN A 63 8.99 -10.63 -11.55
C ASN A 63 7.58 -10.35 -11.01
N ALA A 64 7.52 -9.64 -9.89
CA ALA A 64 6.28 -9.31 -9.20
C ALA A 64 6.11 -7.80 -8.99
N VAL A 65 4.88 -7.34 -9.12
CA VAL A 65 4.43 -6.02 -8.66
C VAL A 65 3.68 -6.22 -7.35
N ILE A 66 4.20 -5.65 -6.27
CA ILE A 66 3.66 -5.85 -4.92
C ILE A 66 2.98 -4.55 -4.47
N ALA A 67 1.66 -4.58 -4.35
CA ALA A 67 0.92 -3.56 -3.61
C ALA A 67 1.09 -3.81 -2.11
N THR A 68 1.49 -2.77 -1.38
CA THR A 68 1.69 -2.85 0.07
C THR A 68 0.54 -2.20 0.84
N GLY A 69 0.33 -2.66 2.08
CA GLY A 69 -0.58 -2.03 3.03
C GLY A 69 -0.16 -0.59 3.33
N GLY A 70 -1.13 0.29 3.57
CA GLY A 70 -0.88 1.71 3.81
C GLY A 70 -0.12 2.03 5.11
N GLY A 71 0.22 1.02 5.92
CA GLY A 71 1.03 1.14 7.12
C GLY A 71 2.31 0.31 7.07
N ILE A 72 2.67 -0.27 5.92
CA ILE A 72 3.80 -1.21 5.80
C ILE A 72 5.11 -0.61 6.35
N LEU A 73 5.31 0.70 6.13
CA LEU A 73 6.48 1.44 6.55
C LEU A 73 6.43 1.90 8.00
N THR A 74 5.37 1.66 8.78
CA THR A 74 5.41 2.01 10.22
C THR A 74 6.17 0.96 11.03
N TYR A 75 6.52 -0.16 10.43
CA TYR A 75 7.34 -1.21 11.02
C TYR A 75 8.77 -1.10 10.48
N ASP A 76 9.74 -0.92 11.36
CA ASP A 76 11.11 -0.54 10.98
C ASP A 76 11.82 -1.64 10.19
N GLU A 77 11.57 -2.90 10.50
CA GLU A 77 12.12 -4.03 9.75
C GLU A 77 11.66 -4.01 8.29
N ASN A 78 10.36 -3.75 8.05
CA ASN A 78 9.82 -3.61 6.69
C ASN A 78 10.46 -2.44 5.97
N ARG A 79 10.65 -1.32 6.67
CA ARG A 79 11.31 -0.13 6.14
C ARG A 79 12.70 -0.46 5.60
N GLN A 80 13.54 -1.09 6.43
CA GLN A 80 14.91 -1.45 6.08
C GLN A 80 14.96 -2.43 4.90
N ILE A 81 14.05 -3.40 4.87
CA ILE A 81 13.95 -4.34 3.75
C ILE A 81 13.62 -3.61 2.45
N ILE A 82 12.57 -2.77 2.45
CA ILE A 82 12.09 -2.07 1.26
C ILE A 82 13.15 -1.08 0.74
N MET A 83 13.90 -0.42 1.62
CA MET A 83 15.02 0.46 1.23
C MET A 83 16.11 -0.26 0.42
N GLY A 84 16.25 -1.58 0.57
CA GLY A 84 17.19 -2.38 -0.21
C GLY A 84 16.77 -2.64 -1.67
N HIS A 85 15.53 -2.31 -2.05
CA HIS A 85 15.01 -2.54 -3.39
C HIS A 85 15.17 -1.33 -4.31
N LYS A 86 15.57 -1.59 -5.56
CA LYS A 86 15.78 -0.55 -6.58
C LYS A 86 14.50 0.19 -6.98
N ASN A 87 13.38 -0.54 -7.05
CA ASN A 87 12.14 -0.04 -7.61
C ASN A 87 11.09 0.07 -6.50
N VAL A 88 10.98 1.26 -5.90
CA VAL A 88 9.97 1.57 -4.88
C VAL A 88 9.15 2.75 -5.37
N VAL A 89 7.89 2.48 -5.71
CA VAL A 89 6.97 3.48 -6.28
C VAL A 89 6.05 4.04 -5.21
N TYR A 90 6.10 5.35 -5.01
CA TYR A 90 5.14 6.08 -4.21
C TYR A 90 4.07 6.71 -5.11
N LEU A 91 2.83 6.21 -4.97
CA LEU A 91 1.63 6.81 -5.54
C LEU A 91 1.15 7.93 -4.60
N LYS A 92 1.53 9.17 -4.93
CA LYS A 92 1.17 10.37 -4.18
C LYS A 92 -0.27 10.77 -4.53
N THR A 93 -1.12 10.81 -3.51
CA THR A 93 -2.53 11.13 -3.63
C THR A 93 -2.86 12.18 -2.59
N SER A 94 -3.52 13.27 -2.97
CA SER A 94 -3.94 14.29 -2.01
C SER A 94 -4.88 13.73 -0.95
N LEU A 95 -4.90 14.39 0.21
CA LEU A 95 -5.81 14.05 1.30
C LEU A 95 -7.27 14.09 0.84
N GLU A 96 -7.64 15.10 0.04
CA GLU A 96 -8.99 15.23 -0.53
C GLU A 96 -9.38 13.99 -1.35
N LYS A 97 -8.51 13.56 -2.27
CA LYS A 97 -8.75 12.35 -3.07
C LYS A 97 -8.75 11.08 -2.24
N GLN A 98 -7.92 10.99 -1.21
CA GLN A 98 -7.93 9.85 -0.29
C GLN A 98 -9.24 9.76 0.50
N ILE A 99 -9.79 10.89 0.95
CA ILE A 99 -11.09 10.96 1.64
C ILE A 99 -12.21 10.55 0.69
N GLU A 100 -12.27 11.14 -0.51
CA GLU A 100 -13.26 10.82 -1.54
C GLU A 100 -13.29 9.31 -1.85
N ARG A 101 -12.11 8.67 -1.93
CA ARG A 101 -11.98 7.23 -2.18
C ARG A 101 -12.12 6.37 -0.92
N ALA A 102 -12.07 6.95 0.28
CA ALA A 102 -12.18 6.23 1.54
C ALA A 102 -13.64 6.01 1.96
N THR A 103 -14.53 6.96 1.65
CA THR A 103 -15.95 6.90 1.98
C THR A 103 -16.72 5.82 1.22
N VAL A 104 -16.10 5.19 0.22
CA VAL A 104 -16.73 4.20 -0.68
C VAL A 104 -16.45 2.74 -0.28
N SER A 105 -15.57 2.45 0.70
CA SER A 105 -15.21 1.05 1.04
C SER A 105 -15.29 0.71 2.53
N ASP A 106 -15.97 -0.39 2.86
CA ASP A 106 -16.36 -0.79 4.22
C ASP A 106 -15.27 -1.45 5.09
N ASN A 107 -14.06 -1.72 4.59
CA ASN A 107 -13.03 -2.51 5.30
C ASN A 107 -11.85 -1.66 5.80
N ARG A 108 -12.08 -0.73 6.72
CA ARG A 108 -11.02 0.20 7.19
C ARG A 108 -10.97 0.33 8.71
N PRO A 109 -10.34 -0.62 9.43
CA PRO A 109 -10.33 -0.66 10.90
C PRO A 109 -9.84 0.62 11.55
N LEU A 110 -8.87 1.31 10.93
CA LEU A 110 -8.32 2.56 11.43
C LEU A 110 -9.28 3.77 11.34
N LEU A 111 -10.43 3.66 10.66
CA LEU A 111 -11.37 4.76 10.41
C LEU A 111 -12.75 4.53 11.05
N ILE A 112 -12.97 3.44 11.79
CA ILE A 112 -14.32 3.02 12.25
C ILE A 112 -14.86 3.94 13.38
N ASP A 113 -14.00 4.57 14.18
CA ASP A 113 -14.40 5.33 15.38
C ASP A 113 -13.89 6.79 15.41
N ALA A 114 -13.47 7.34 14.28
CA ALA A 114 -12.95 8.71 14.18
C ALA A 114 -13.50 9.42 12.95
N ASP A 115 -13.44 10.76 12.94
CA ASP A 115 -13.64 11.52 11.70
C ASP A 115 -12.61 11.03 10.66
N PRO A 116 -13.06 10.41 9.56
CA PRO A 116 -12.14 9.83 8.59
C PRO A 116 -11.17 10.85 7.98
N ALA A 117 -11.58 12.11 7.85
CA ALA A 117 -10.75 13.17 7.31
C ALA A 117 -9.61 13.53 8.27
N LEU A 118 -9.94 13.77 9.55
CA LEU A 118 -8.94 14.04 10.59
C LEU A 118 -7.99 12.85 10.75
N LYS A 119 -8.53 11.63 10.76
CA LYS A 119 -7.68 10.45 10.94
C LYS A 119 -6.75 10.22 9.75
N LEU A 120 -7.23 10.40 8.53
CA LEU A 120 -6.38 10.32 7.34
C LEU A 120 -5.31 11.42 7.36
N GLN A 121 -5.63 12.63 7.82
CA GLN A 121 -4.65 13.71 7.96
C GLN A 121 -3.53 13.35 8.94
N GLU A 122 -3.86 12.83 10.13
CA GLU A 122 -2.87 12.36 11.12
C GLU A 122 -1.95 11.26 10.53
N LEU A 123 -2.55 10.30 9.83
CA LEU A 123 -1.81 9.22 9.19
C LEU A 123 -0.90 9.74 8.08
N MET A 124 -1.33 10.73 7.29
CA MET A 124 -0.48 11.34 6.27
C MET A 124 0.70 12.09 6.88
N LEU A 125 0.47 12.91 7.91
CA LEU A 125 1.53 13.67 8.58
C LEU A 125 2.66 12.77 9.09
N THR A 126 2.31 11.58 9.59
CA THR A 126 3.27 10.62 10.13
C THR A 126 3.91 9.73 9.06
N ARG A 127 3.17 9.38 8.00
CA ARG A 127 3.62 8.39 7.00
C ARG A 127 4.23 9.01 5.74
N GLU A 128 3.83 10.22 5.35
CA GLU A 128 4.34 10.88 4.13
C GLU A 128 5.86 11.06 4.14
N PRO A 129 6.52 11.48 5.23
CA PRO A 129 7.98 11.56 5.27
C PRO A 129 8.65 10.22 4.95
N LEU A 130 8.06 9.11 5.42
CA LEU A 130 8.58 7.75 5.19
C LEU A 130 8.41 7.32 3.73
N TYR A 131 7.28 7.67 3.10
CA TYR A 131 7.07 7.42 1.67
C TYR A 131 8.05 8.23 0.82
N GLU A 132 8.24 9.51 1.16
CA GLU A 132 9.12 10.44 0.45
C GLU A 132 10.59 10.03 0.53
N GLU A 133 11.02 9.50 1.67
CA GLU A 133 12.39 9.05 1.93
C GLU A 133 12.76 7.78 1.13
N ILE A 134 11.87 6.78 1.11
CA ILE A 134 12.21 5.43 0.62
C ILE A 134 11.92 5.27 -0.88
N SER A 135 10.99 6.05 -1.43
CA SER A 135 10.58 5.88 -2.83
C SER A 135 11.65 6.34 -3.81
N THR A 136 11.93 5.49 -4.79
CA THR A 136 12.82 5.81 -5.92
C THR A 136 12.04 6.43 -7.08
N ILE A 137 10.74 6.17 -7.17
CA ILE A 137 9.82 6.73 -8.16
C ILE A 137 8.61 7.32 -7.45
N LYS A 138 8.21 8.54 -7.82
CA LYS A 138 7.08 9.26 -7.25
C LYS A 138 6.14 9.66 -8.38
N ILE A 139 4.86 9.31 -8.25
CA ILE A 139 3.81 9.58 -9.25
C ILE A 139 2.64 10.29 -8.57
N ASP A 140 2.20 11.42 -9.12
CA ASP A 140 0.95 12.05 -8.70
C ASP A 140 -0.24 11.28 -9.29
N THR A 141 -1.30 11.10 -8.51
CA THR A 141 -2.44 10.23 -8.88
C THR A 141 -3.78 10.95 -8.86
N ASP A 142 -3.80 12.26 -8.64
CA ASP A 142 -5.03 13.01 -8.42
C ASP A 142 -5.84 13.20 -9.70
N GLN A 143 -5.17 13.34 -10.84
CA GLN A 143 -5.77 13.65 -12.14
C GLN A 143 -5.61 12.54 -13.18
N SER A 144 -4.96 11.43 -12.82
CA SER A 144 -4.61 10.37 -13.77
C SER A 144 -5.37 9.09 -13.50
N ALA A 145 -5.79 8.42 -14.57
CA ALA A 145 -6.40 7.11 -14.47
C ALA A 145 -5.34 6.05 -14.09
N PRO A 146 -5.73 4.93 -13.43
CA PRO A 146 -4.78 3.88 -13.06
C PRO A 146 -3.93 3.34 -14.22
N TYR A 147 -4.49 3.33 -15.44
CA TYR A 147 -3.78 2.91 -16.64
C TYR A 147 -2.66 3.88 -17.03
N GLU A 148 -2.92 5.19 -17.02
CA GLU A 148 -1.92 6.22 -17.33
C GLU A 148 -0.78 6.20 -16.32
N ILE A 149 -1.12 6.07 -15.03
CA ILE A 149 -0.14 5.92 -13.94
C ILE A 149 0.74 4.70 -14.17
N ALA A 150 0.17 3.56 -14.58
CA ALA A 150 0.95 2.36 -14.85
C ALA A 150 1.94 2.56 -16.01
N LEU A 151 1.52 3.22 -17.09
CA LEU A 151 2.41 3.55 -18.22
C LEU A 151 3.51 4.52 -17.80
N GLU A 152 3.22 5.54 -16.99
CA GLU A 152 4.22 6.47 -16.47
C GLU A 152 5.25 5.74 -15.58
N ILE A 153 4.83 4.76 -14.78
CA ILE A 153 5.75 3.94 -14.00
C ILE A 153 6.68 3.15 -14.93
N ILE A 154 6.15 2.53 -15.99
CA ILE A 154 6.94 1.77 -16.97
C ILE A 154 8.01 2.66 -17.61
N ASP A 155 7.62 3.86 -18.06
CA ASP A 155 8.55 4.83 -18.66
C ASP A 155 9.70 5.20 -17.70
N LYS A 156 9.40 5.40 -16.40
CA LYS A 156 10.41 5.71 -15.38
C LYS A 156 11.28 4.52 -14.98
N LEU A 157 10.83 3.29 -15.22
CA LEU A 157 11.62 2.08 -14.92
C LEU A 157 12.72 1.81 -15.95
N GLY A 158 12.58 2.32 -17.18
CA GLY A 158 13.54 2.18 -18.27
C GLY A 158 13.31 0.96 -19.15
#